data_AF-A0AAW5TQK7-F1
#
_entry.id   AF-A0AAW5TQK7-F1
#
_cell.length_a   1.000
_cell.length_b   1.000
_cell.length_c   1.000
_cell.angle_alpha   90.00
_cell.angle_beta   90.00
_cell.angle_gamma   90.00
#
_symmetry.space_group_name_H-M   'P 1'
#
loop_
_entity.id
_entity.type
_entity.pdbx_description
1 polymer ?
#
loop_
_entity_poly.entity_id
_entity_poly.type
_entity_poly.pdbx_seq_one_letter_code
_entity_poly.pdbx_strand_id
1 'polypeptide(L)'
;MNLYEKIKELAAQKHISIRQLEEKLGIANGTIRRWGKTNPSAGTIAKVADYFHVSVDYLLGREEKSEMQFSPELEDAIDHAEAFEGTPLTTQDKAILRGIIAAYLENRDNSKGQ
;
A
#
# COMPACT_ATOMS: atom_id res chain seq x y z
N MET A 1 -1.57 5.41 11.60
CA MET A 1 -2.72 5.13 10.73
C MET A 1 -3.49 3.95 11.31
N ASN A 2 -4.80 4.09 11.57
CA ASN A 2 -5.64 3.02 12.12
C ASN A 2 -6.45 2.30 11.02
N LEU A 3 -7.13 1.21 11.38
CA LEU A 3 -7.93 0.39 10.44
C LEU A 3 -8.99 1.22 9.70
N TYR A 4 -9.67 2.13 10.38
CA TYR A 4 -10.67 3.00 9.74
C TYR A 4 -10.03 3.95 8.72
N GLU A 5 -8.90 4.57 9.05
CA GLU A 5 -8.17 5.45 8.12
C GLU A 5 -7.75 4.68 6.86
N LYS A 6 -7.26 3.45 7.02
CA LYS A 6 -6.86 2.60 5.89
C LYS A 6 -8.02 2.23 4.96
N ILE A 7 -9.16 1.87 5.55
CA ILE A 7 -10.38 1.60 4.77
C ILE A 7 -10.90 2.87 4.09
N LYS A 8 -10.79 4.03 4.74
CA LYS A 8 -11.21 5.32 4.18
C LYS A 8 -10.36 5.70 2.96
N GLU A 9 -9.05 5.47 3.01
CA GLU A 9 -8.17 5.69 1.86
C GLU A 9 -8.51 4.77 0.69
N LEU A 10 -8.69 3.46 0.95
CA LEU A 10 -9.10 2.50 -0.09
C LEU A 10 -10.47 2.85 -0.71
N ALA A 11 -11.43 3.28 0.11
CA ALA A 11 -12.73 3.73 -0.36
C ALA A 11 -12.61 4.99 -1.26
N ALA A 12 -11.74 5.94 -0.87
CA ALA A 12 -11.48 7.14 -1.65
C ALA A 12 -10.83 6.82 -3.02
N GLN A 13 -9.88 5.89 -3.07
CA GLN A 13 -9.26 5.41 -4.32
C GLN A 13 -10.26 4.76 -5.28
N LYS A 14 -11.31 4.13 -4.74
CA LYS A 14 -12.41 3.54 -5.53
C LYS A 14 -13.57 4.52 -5.76
N HIS A 15 -13.43 5.80 -5.38
CA HIS A 15 -14.45 6.84 -5.47
C HIS A 15 -15.80 6.47 -4.83
N ILE A 16 -15.76 5.76 -3.70
CA ILE A 16 -16.96 5.41 -2.91
C ILE A 16 -16.88 5.98 -1.50
N SER A 17 -18.04 6.26 -0.93
CA SER A 17 -18.17 6.60 0.49
C SER A 17 -18.13 5.33 1.37
N ILE A 18 -17.77 5.50 2.65
CA ILE A 18 -17.85 4.42 3.65
C ILE A 18 -19.27 3.88 3.76
N ARG A 19 -20.28 4.75 3.65
CA ARG A 19 -21.69 4.35 3.65
C ARG A 19 -22.01 3.40 2.49
N GLN A 20 -21.54 3.70 1.29
CA GLN A 20 -21.73 2.82 0.12
C GLN A 20 -20.97 1.50 0.28
N LEU A 21 -19.77 1.52 0.87
CA LEU A 21 -19.03 0.30 1.20
C LEU A 21 -19.83 -0.57 2.19
N GLU A 22 -20.36 0.02 3.25
CA GLU A 22 -21.19 -0.67 4.24
C GLU A 22 -22.42 -1.31 3.60
N GLU A 23 -23.12 -0.58 2.73
CA GLU A 23 -24.28 -1.09 1.98
C GLU A 23 -23.90 -2.28 1.08
N LYS A 24 -22.79 -2.19 0.34
CA LYS A 24 -22.33 -3.27 -0.55
C LYS A 24 -21.93 -4.54 0.21
N LEU A 25 -21.41 -4.40 1.43
CA LEU A 25 -20.92 -5.52 2.23
C LEU A 25 -21.95 -6.06 3.23
N GLY A 26 -23.15 -5.47 3.26
CA GLY A 26 -24.19 -5.82 4.24
C GLY A 26 -23.77 -5.51 5.68
N ILE A 27 -22.98 -4.46 5.87
CA ILE A 27 -22.52 -3.98 7.17
C ILE A 27 -23.44 -2.86 7.65
N ALA A 28 -23.83 -2.86 8.92
CA ALA A 28 -24.69 -1.82 9.48
C ALA A 28 -24.04 -0.43 9.38
N ASN A 29 -24.84 0.59 9.09
CA ASN A 29 -24.34 1.95 8.88
C ASN A 29 -23.53 2.49 10.07
N GLY A 30 -22.39 3.14 9.78
CA GLY A 30 -21.51 3.72 10.79
C GLY A 30 -20.68 2.71 11.58
N THR A 31 -20.75 1.42 11.23
CA THR A 31 -19.98 0.37 11.88
C THR A 31 -18.50 0.48 11.56
N ILE A 32 -18.13 0.70 10.29
CA ILE A 32 -16.72 0.82 9.88
C ILE A 32 -16.07 2.03 10.56
N ARG A 33 -16.81 3.12 10.75
CA ARG A 33 -16.31 4.31 11.47
C ARG A 33 -15.90 4.01 12.92
N ARG A 34 -16.57 3.06 13.59
CA ARG A 34 -16.23 2.67 14.97
C ARG A 34 -14.93 1.87 15.05
N TRP A 35 -14.47 1.26 13.95
CA TRP A 35 -13.27 0.43 13.93
C TRP A 35 -11.96 1.18 14.19
N GLY A 36 -11.99 2.52 14.17
CA GLY A 36 -10.88 3.33 14.68
C GLY A 36 -10.70 3.24 16.21
N LYS A 37 -11.69 2.74 16.95
CA LYS A 37 -11.72 2.63 18.42
C LYS A 37 -12.06 1.23 18.94
N THR A 38 -12.75 0.42 18.14
CA THR A 38 -13.22 -0.91 18.52
C THR A 38 -12.66 -1.98 17.60
N ASN A 39 -12.44 -3.19 18.11
CA ASN A 39 -11.96 -4.29 17.28
C ASN A 39 -13.14 -5.02 16.58
N PRO A 40 -13.24 -4.99 15.25
CA PRO A 40 -14.21 -5.81 14.52
C PRO A 40 -13.86 -7.31 14.55
N SER A 41 -14.80 -8.15 14.15
CA SER A 41 -14.54 -9.58 13.96
C SER A 41 -13.65 -9.82 12.74
N ALA A 42 -12.79 -10.84 12.82
CA ALA A 42 -11.92 -11.26 11.72
C ALA A 42 -12.70 -11.49 10.41
N GLY A 43 -13.88 -12.12 10.48
CA GLY A 43 -14.73 -12.35 9.32
C GLY A 43 -15.22 -11.06 8.64
N THR A 44 -15.49 -9.99 9.42
CA THR A 44 -15.91 -8.71 8.82
C THR A 44 -14.72 -7.95 8.23
N ILE A 45 -13.53 -8.07 8.82
CA ILE A 45 -12.29 -7.51 8.23
C ILE A 45 -12.00 -8.21 6.90
N ALA A 46 -12.09 -9.55 6.87
CA ALA A 46 -11.86 -10.34 5.65
C ALA A 46 -12.78 -9.90 4.51
N LYS A 47 -14.08 -9.70 4.75
CA LYS A 47 -15.01 -9.17 3.74
C LYS A 47 -14.57 -7.83 3.14
N VAL A 48 -14.03 -6.94 3.95
CA VAL A 48 -13.51 -5.65 3.48
C VAL A 48 -12.22 -5.84 2.68
N ALA A 49 -11.34 -6.73 3.13
CA ALA A 49 -10.10 -7.08 2.43
C ALA A 49 -10.39 -7.66 1.04
N ASP A 50 -11.32 -8.62 0.96
CA ASP A 50 -11.78 -9.24 -0.28
C ASP A 50 -12.37 -8.21 -1.26
N TYR A 51 -13.19 -7.28 -0.76
CA TYR A 51 -13.78 -6.22 -1.58
C TYR A 51 -12.74 -5.31 -2.24
N PHE A 52 -11.65 -5.03 -1.53
CA PHE A 52 -10.57 -4.20 -2.03
C PHE A 52 -9.44 -4.99 -2.71
N HIS A 53 -9.53 -6.33 -2.73
CA HIS A 53 -8.48 -7.23 -3.21
C HIS A 53 -7.12 -7.00 -2.52
N VAL A 54 -7.14 -6.82 -1.21
CA VAL A 54 -5.95 -6.67 -0.36
C VAL A 54 -5.94 -7.78 0.69
N SER A 55 -4.79 -8.01 1.34
CA SER A 55 -4.71 -8.95 2.45
C SER A 55 -5.35 -8.36 3.73
N VAL A 56 -5.76 -9.23 4.65
CA VAL A 56 -6.19 -8.79 5.99
C VAL A 56 -5.02 -8.13 6.73
N ASP A 57 -3.80 -8.64 6.55
CA ASP A 57 -2.59 -8.08 7.15
C ASP A 57 -2.27 -6.67 6.63
N TYR A 58 -2.55 -6.38 5.35
CA TYR A 58 -2.46 -5.03 4.80
C TYR A 58 -3.40 -4.07 5.54
N LEU A 59 -4.66 -4.46 5.73
CA LEU A 59 -5.65 -3.63 6.45
C LEU A 59 -5.27 -3.41 7.90
N LEU A 60 -4.70 -4.42 8.55
CA LEU A 60 -4.25 -4.36 9.94
C LEU A 60 -2.87 -3.73 10.11
N GLY A 61 -2.18 -3.38 9.02
CA GLY A 61 -0.84 -2.80 9.05
C GLY A 61 0.23 -3.78 9.55
N ARG A 62 0.00 -5.08 9.34
CA ARG A 62 0.92 -6.17 9.68
C ARG A 62 1.79 -6.61 8.52
N GLU A 63 1.49 -6.17 7.31
CA GLU A 63 2.48 -6.19 6.25
C GLU A 63 3.60 -5.24 6.65
N GLU A 64 4.76 -5.81 7.00
CA GLU A 64 5.99 -5.05 6.85
C GLU A 64 5.99 -4.58 5.41
N LYS A 65 6.07 -3.27 5.19
CA LYS A 65 6.66 -2.80 3.94
C LYS A 65 8.01 -3.48 3.92
N SER A 66 8.15 -4.55 3.14
CA SER A 66 9.45 -4.95 2.68
C SER A 66 9.92 -3.74 1.89
N GLU A 67 10.59 -2.82 2.57
CA GLU A 67 11.52 -1.96 1.87
C GLU A 67 12.40 -2.94 1.13
N MET A 68 12.26 -2.97 -0.19
CA MET A 68 13.15 -3.76 -1.01
C MET A 68 14.56 -3.35 -0.62
N GLN A 69 15.25 -4.25 0.07
CA GLN A 69 16.62 -4.01 0.43
C GLN A 69 17.42 -4.22 -0.85
N PHE A 70 17.78 -3.10 -1.47
CA PHE A 70 18.74 -3.13 -2.55
C PHE A 70 20.08 -3.60 -2.02
N SER A 71 20.83 -4.29 -2.88
CA SER A 71 22.18 -4.68 -2.51
C SER A 71 23.02 -3.42 -2.26
N PRO A 72 24.07 -3.48 -1.41
CA PRO A 72 24.93 -2.33 -1.15
C PRO A 72 25.47 -1.67 -2.42
N GLU A 73 25.75 -2.47 -3.46
CA GLU A 73 26.26 -1.99 -4.74
C GLU A 73 25.22 -1.18 -5.52
N LEU A 74 23.96 -1.60 -5.49
CA LEU A 74 22.89 -0.86 -6.14
C LEU A 74 22.57 0.42 -5.36
N GLU A 75 22.60 0.36 -4.03
CA GLU A 75 22.37 1.53 -3.19
C GLU A 75 23.45 2.60 -3.40
N ASP A 76 24.72 2.18 -3.48
CA ASP A 76 25.85 3.05 -3.81
C ASP A 76 25.68 3.69 -5.21
N ALA A 77 25.25 2.92 -6.20
CA ALA A 77 24.97 3.44 -7.54
C ALA A 77 23.83 4.49 -7.55
N ILE A 78 22.79 4.29 -6.74
CA ILE A 78 21.68 5.25 -6.59
C ILE A 78 22.16 6.51 -5.87
N ASP A 79 23.03 6.38 -4.87
CA ASP A 79 23.51 7.52 -4.10
C ASP A 79 24.49 8.41 -4.88
N HIS A 80 25.21 7.85 -5.84
CA HIS A 80 26.09 8.59 -6.75
C HIS A 80 25.42 8.95 -8.09
N ALA A 81 24.15 8.62 -8.28
CA ALA A 81 23.44 8.95 -9.50
C ALA A 81 23.26 10.47 -9.68
N GLU A 82 23.36 10.90 -10.93
CA GLU A 82 23.22 12.30 -11.35
C GLU A 82 22.01 12.49 -12.26
N ALA A 83 21.48 13.70 -12.24
CA ALA A 83 20.49 14.16 -13.22
C ALA A 83 21.14 14.27 -14.61
N PHE A 84 20.30 14.45 -15.64
CA PHE A 84 20.77 14.65 -17.02
C PHE A 84 21.75 15.82 -17.16
N GLU A 85 21.62 16.83 -16.31
CA GLU A 85 22.47 18.02 -16.30
C GLU A 85 23.82 17.81 -15.57
N GLY A 86 24.10 16.59 -15.08
CA GLY A 86 25.33 16.26 -14.34
C GLY A 86 25.33 16.75 -12.89
N THR A 87 24.16 17.06 -12.33
CA THR A 87 24.01 17.45 -10.93
C THR A 87 23.60 16.25 -10.08
N PRO A 88 24.09 16.14 -8.82
CA PRO A 88 23.68 15.06 -7.93
C PRO A 88 22.17 15.05 -7.71
N LEU A 89 21.56 13.87 -7.72
CA LEU A 89 20.14 13.72 -7.44
C LEU A 89 19.80 14.14 -6.01
N THR A 90 18.62 14.74 -5.82
CA THR A 90 18.13 15.06 -4.47
C THR A 90 17.68 13.79 -3.74
N THR A 91 17.55 13.85 -2.41
CA THR A 91 17.00 12.74 -1.62
C THR A 91 15.63 12.29 -2.12
N GLN A 92 14.79 13.24 -2.56
CA GLN A 92 13.48 12.94 -3.11
C GLN A 92 13.59 12.21 -4.47
N ASP A 93 14.47 12.65 -5.36
CA ASP A 93 14.68 12.01 -6.66
C ASP A 93 15.21 10.59 -6.50
N LYS A 94 16.16 10.39 -5.58
CA LYS A 94 16.67 9.04 -5.26
C LYS A 94 15.59 8.15 -4.67
N ALA A 95 14.66 8.69 -3.87
CA ALA A 95 13.52 7.91 -3.37
C ALA A 95 12.55 7.51 -4.49
N ILE A 96 12.31 8.40 -5.46
CA ILE A 96 11.53 8.09 -6.67
C ILE A 96 12.22 7.01 -7.49
N LEU A 97 13.53 7.13 -7.71
CA LEU A 97 14.33 6.16 -8.45
C LEU A 97 14.26 4.75 -7.81
N ARG A 98 14.42 4.67 -6.48
CA ARG A 98 14.23 3.44 -5.70
C ARG A 98 12.85 2.82 -5.96
N GLY A 99 11.79 3.64 -5.95
CA GLY A 99 10.43 3.18 -6.26
C GLY A 99 10.27 2.64 -7.69
N ILE A 100 10.87 3.29 -8.69
CA ILE A 100 10.83 2.83 -10.09
C ILE A 100 11.56 1.49 -10.24
N ILE A 101 12.76 1.37 -9.66
CA ILE A 101 13.55 0.15 -9.71
C ILE A 101 12.79 -1.00 -9.03
N ALA A 102 12.23 -0.76 -7.84
CA ALA A 102 11.41 -1.73 -7.11
C ALA A 102 10.23 -2.24 -7.97
N ALA A 103 9.44 -1.32 -8.53
CA ALA A 103 8.30 -1.66 -9.38
C ALA A 103 8.71 -2.43 -10.65
N TYR A 104 9.87 -2.12 -11.24
CA TYR A 104 10.39 -2.86 -12.39
C TYR A 104 10.77 -4.30 -12.02
N LEU A 105 11.42 -4.50 -10.87
CA LEU A 105 11.85 -5.82 -10.41
C LEU A 105 10.66 -6.72 -10.05
N GLU A 106 9.65 -6.19 -9.36
CA GLU A 106 8.41 -6.91 -9.04
C GLU A 106 7.69 -7.39 -10.31
N ASN A 107 7.54 -6.51 -11.30
CA ASN A 107 6.89 -6.87 -12.56
C ASN A 107 7.70 -7.90 -13.36
N ARG A 108 9.03 -7.88 -13.26
CA ARG A 108 9.90 -8.87 -13.91
C ARG A 108 9.82 -10.25 -13.24
N ASP A 109 9.66 -10.31 -11.92
CA ASP A 109 9.47 -11.60 -11.23
C ASP A 109 8.09 -12.20 -11.51
N ASN A 110 7.04 -11.36 -11.55
CA ASN A 110 5.68 -11.80 -11.87
C ASN A 110 5.53 -12.32 -13.32
N SER A 111 6.41 -11.91 -14.24
CA SER A 111 6.40 -12.37 -15.64
C SER A 111 7.19 -13.66 -15.88
N LYS A 112 7.91 -14.19 -14.87
CA LYS A 112 8.56 -15.51 -14.94
C LYS A 112 7.67 -16.67 -14.47
N GLY A 113 6.46 -16.38 -14.01
CA GLY A 113 5.50 -17.35 -13.46
C GLY A 113 4.31 -17.70 -14.35
N GLN A 114 4.30 -17.34 -15.64
CA GLN A 114 3.27 -17.72 -16.61
C GLN A 114 3.86 -18.54 -17.77
#